data_AF-A0A2E9C6T3-F1
#
_entry.id   AF-A0A2E9C6T3-F1
#
_cell.length_a   1.000
_cell.length_b   1.000
_cell.length_c   1.000
_cell.angle_alpha   90.00
_cell.angle_beta   90.00
_cell.angle_gamma   90.00
#
_symmetry.space_group_name_H-M   'P 1'
#
loop_
_entity.id
_entity.type
_entity.pdbx_description
1 polymer ?
#
loop_
_entity_poly.entity_id
_entity_poly.type
_entity_poly.pdbx_seq_one_letter_code
_entity_poly.pdbx_strand_id
1 'polypeptide(L)'
;MNSIINIKTDDDKKRVEKLYLEFLNAWNKTSSDDKKEWVFSSIKLFGKLTLRRSKGFVKALFGIISFSFSETVDFGKAIYKNNAYSHIKIKKIQFFKFVKKAREKTINGAKNVIWMLKNNPNEAGPLIVLGVLGFFIGSGGFDGDEGIPDLDIAVGGIGNHRSIFFHSIISAVFLETMIFSSVKAIKIIHSNLDENHDKLWDDILGYEKWAEAFVSGACIGIAYHLMVDGTIQGNKAYVDLPIKDLSMETHNTILVSNSIAEGIDVEKKLNNYGN
;
A
#
# COMPACT_ATOMS: atom_id res chain seq x y z
N MET A 1 -16.30 -13.05 21.14
CA MET A 1 -14.96 -13.09 20.54
C MET A 1 -14.35 -14.45 20.83
N ASN A 2 -14.52 -15.42 19.93
CA ASN A 2 -13.92 -16.74 20.05
C ASN A 2 -12.48 -16.69 19.52
N SER A 3 -11.55 -17.28 20.26
CA SER A 3 -10.10 -17.28 20.02
C SER A 3 -9.76 -17.81 18.63
N ILE A 4 -9.16 -16.97 17.79
CA ILE A 4 -8.77 -17.27 16.40
C ILE A 4 -7.51 -18.17 16.31
N ILE A 5 -6.87 -18.50 17.43
CA ILE A 5 -5.71 -19.40 17.45
C ILE A 5 -6.12 -20.74 18.04
N ASN A 6 -6.42 -21.70 17.16
CA ASN A 6 -6.67 -23.08 17.56
C ASN A 6 -5.32 -23.75 17.86
N ILE A 7 -4.80 -23.57 19.08
CA ILE A 7 -3.56 -24.18 19.55
C ILE A 7 -3.83 -25.68 19.79
N LYS A 8 -3.40 -26.51 18.84
CA LYS A 8 -3.86 -27.91 18.71
C LYS A 8 -3.28 -28.85 19.75
N THR A 9 -2.13 -28.53 20.32
CA THR A 9 -1.44 -29.40 21.28
C THR A 9 -0.99 -28.62 22.52
N ASP A 10 -0.81 -29.31 23.65
CA ASP A 10 -0.27 -28.68 24.86
C ASP A 10 1.20 -28.26 24.69
N ASP A 11 1.94 -28.88 23.77
CA ASP A 11 3.30 -28.47 23.42
C ASP A 11 3.31 -27.16 22.64
N ASP A 12 2.35 -26.95 21.73
CA ASP A 12 2.19 -25.67 21.04
C ASP A 12 1.85 -24.54 22.04
N LYS A 13 1.02 -24.82 23.06
CA LYS A 13 0.69 -23.84 24.11
C LYS A 13 1.93 -23.45 24.90
N LYS A 14 2.74 -24.43 25.32
CA LYS A 14 4.00 -24.20 26.03
C LYS A 14 4.97 -23.38 25.20
N ARG A 15 5.05 -23.64 23.89
CA ARG A 15 5.91 -22.86 22.99
C ARG A 15 5.44 -21.42 22.84
N VAL A 16 4.13 -21.18 22.69
CA VAL A 16 3.57 -19.82 22.62
C VAL A 16 3.81 -19.06 23.93
N GLU A 17 3.61 -19.72 25.07
CA GLU A 17 3.89 -19.14 26.39
C GLU A 17 5.38 -18.80 26.54
N LYS A 18 6.28 -19.71 26.12
CA LYS A 18 7.72 -19.46 26.07
C LYS A 18 8.07 -18.23 25.23
N LEU A 19 7.55 -18.15 24.00
CA LEU A 19 7.79 -17.01 23.10
C LEU A 19 7.31 -15.69 23.72
N TYR A 20 6.15 -15.70 24.37
CA TYR A 20 5.62 -14.53 25.06
C TYR A 20 6.50 -14.08 26.24
N LEU A 21 6.96 -15.03 27.06
CA LEU A 21 7.87 -14.74 28.17
C LEU A 21 9.23 -14.23 27.68
N GLU A 22 9.78 -14.79 26.60
CA GLU A 22 11.00 -14.31 25.95
C GLU A 22 10.85 -12.88 25.46
N PHE A 23 9.75 -12.58 24.76
CA PHE A 23 9.40 -11.22 24.34
C PHE A 23 9.37 -10.27 25.53
N LEU A 24 8.63 -10.62 26.60
CA LEU A 24 8.49 -9.77 27.79
C LEU A 24 9.84 -9.53 28.47
N ASN A 25 10.64 -10.58 28.64
CA ASN A 25 11.94 -10.51 29.27
C ASN A 25 12.90 -9.63 28.47
N ALA A 26 12.98 -9.83 27.16
CA ALA A 26 13.79 -9.00 26.27
C ALA A 26 13.33 -7.54 26.29
N TRP A 27 12.01 -7.30 26.18
CA TRP A 27 11.44 -5.95 26.23
C TRP A 27 11.72 -5.25 27.56
N ASN A 28 11.68 -5.97 28.68
CA ASN A 28 11.98 -5.41 29.99
C ASN A 28 13.47 -5.08 30.16
N LYS A 29 14.36 -5.86 29.53
CA LYS A 29 15.81 -5.59 29.47
C LYS A 29 16.17 -4.43 28.54
N THR A 30 15.38 -4.21 27.48
CA THR A 30 15.59 -3.10 26.54
C THR A 30 15.57 -1.76 27.28
N SER A 31 16.62 -0.97 27.05
CA SER A 31 16.81 0.32 27.68
C SER A 31 15.69 1.31 27.32
N SER A 32 15.43 2.26 28.20
CA SER A 32 14.50 3.36 27.91
C SER A 32 14.93 4.20 26.70
N ASP A 33 16.23 4.26 26.42
CA ASP A 33 16.76 5.03 25.30
C ASP A 33 16.53 4.32 23.96
N ASP A 34 16.70 3.00 23.89
CA ASP A 34 16.35 2.21 22.70
C ASP A 34 14.84 2.27 22.40
N LYS A 35 14.00 2.21 23.45
CA LYS A 35 12.54 2.37 23.31
C LYS A 35 12.17 3.74 22.75
N LYS A 36 12.78 4.81 23.28
CA LYS A 36 12.59 6.17 22.76
C LYS A 36 13.07 6.27 21.31
N GLU A 37 14.24 5.72 21.00
CA GLU A 37 14.78 5.75 19.65
C GLU A 37 13.89 5.01 18.65
N TRP A 38 13.34 3.86 19.04
CA TRP A 38 12.34 3.14 18.26
C TRP A 38 11.10 4.01 17.99
N VAL A 39 10.52 4.65 19.01
CA VAL A 39 9.37 5.56 18.87
C VAL A 39 9.71 6.73 17.94
N PHE A 40 10.81 7.45 18.18
CA PHE A 40 11.19 8.60 17.35
C PHE A 40 11.50 8.19 15.91
N SER A 41 12.12 7.03 15.71
CA SER A 41 12.38 6.52 14.37
C SER A 41 11.09 6.14 13.64
N SER A 42 10.07 5.64 14.35
CA SER A 42 8.75 5.35 13.79
C SER A 42 8.02 6.62 13.39
N ILE A 43 8.05 7.67 14.23
CA ILE A 43 7.49 8.99 13.91
C ILE A 43 8.22 9.60 12.70
N LYS A 44 9.56 9.53 12.67
CA LYS A 44 10.37 10.03 11.56
C LYS A 44 10.06 9.27 10.27
N LEU A 45 9.87 7.96 10.35
CA LEU A 45 9.47 7.12 9.22
C LEU A 45 8.11 7.56 8.71
N PHE A 46 7.10 7.65 9.59
CA PHE A 46 5.76 8.13 9.23
C PHE A 46 5.82 9.47 8.50
N GLY A 47 6.50 10.47 9.07
CA GLY A 47 6.65 11.79 8.46
C GLY A 47 7.34 11.75 7.09
N LYS A 48 8.42 10.95 6.94
CA LYS A 48 9.12 10.76 5.66
C LYS A 48 8.19 10.15 4.60
N LEU A 49 7.43 9.13 4.97
CA LEU A 49 6.50 8.43 4.09
C LEU A 49 5.33 9.32 3.67
N THR A 50 4.76 10.08 4.61
CA THR A 50 3.73 11.10 4.34
C THR A 50 4.24 12.11 3.33
N LEU A 51 5.39 12.75 3.58
CA LEU A 51 5.95 13.76 2.67
C LEU A 51 6.21 13.20 1.26
N ARG A 52 6.69 11.95 1.17
CA ARG A 52 6.97 11.28 -0.11
C ARG A 52 5.68 11.11 -0.93
N ARG A 53 4.61 10.63 -0.29
CA ARG A 53 3.31 10.38 -0.93
C ARG A 53 2.51 11.65 -1.19
N SER A 54 2.53 12.63 -0.28
CA SER A 54 1.88 13.94 -0.49
C SER A 54 2.43 14.64 -1.74
N LYS A 55 3.74 14.56 -2.00
CA LYS A 55 4.32 15.09 -3.26
C LYS A 55 3.78 14.35 -4.49
N GLY A 56 3.59 13.03 -4.40
CA GLY A 56 2.98 12.21 -5.44
C GLY A 56 1.52 12.59 -5.69
N PHE A 57 0.75 12.76 -4.61
CA PHE A 57 -0.65 13.17 -4.63
C PHE A 57 -0.84 14.54 -5.27
N VAL A 58 -0.08 15.55 -4.83
CA VAL A 58 -0.15 16.90 -5.42
C VAL A 58 0.15 16.85 -6.91
N LYS A 59 1.16 16.08 -7.34
CA LYS A 59 1.49 15.91 -8.75
C LYS A 59 0.37 15.21 -9.54
N ALA A 60 -0.24 14.17 -8.96
CA ALA A 60 -1.35 13.45 -9.58
C ALA A 60 -2.58 14.36 -9.74
N LEU A 61 -2.97 15.06 -8.68
CA LEU A 61 -4.10 15.98 -8.67
C LEU A 61 -3.93 17.09 -9.71
N PHE A 62 -2.80 17.78 -9.73
CA PHE A 62 -2.52 18.79 -10.76
C PHE A 62 -2.44 18.19 -12.17
N GLY A 63 -1.95 16.95 -12.30
CA GLY A 63 -1.94 16.23 -13.57
C GLY A 63 -3.33 15.99 -14.13
N ILE A 64 -4.28 15.56 -13.28
CA ILE A 64 -5.68 15.36 -13.67
C ILE A 64 -6.34 16.71 -14.02
N ILE A 65 -6.21 17.72 -13.15
CA ILE A 65 -6.82 19.04 -13.37
C ILE A 65 -6.31 19.68 -14.67
N SER A 66 -4.99 19.64 -14.89
CA SER A 66 -4.39 20.20 -16.11
C SER A 66 -4.79 19.43 -17.37
N PHE A 67 -4.93 18.10 -17.28
CA PHE A 67 -5.46 17.29 -18.38
C PHE A 67 -6.90 17.69 -18.72
N SER A 68 -7.80 17.76 -17.74
CA SER A 68 -9.21 18.14 -17.96
C SER A 68 -9.35 19.55 -18.52
N PHE A 69 -8.55 20.52 -18.04
CA PHE A 69 -8.55 21.88 -18.57
C PHE A 69 -8.01 21.95 -20.00
N SER A 70 -6.90 21.27 -20.28
CA SER A 70 -6.35 21.18 -21.63
C SER A 70 -7.31 20.49 -22.59
N GLU A 71 -8.02 19.45 -22.14
CA GLU A 71 -9.02 18.73 -22.93
C GLU A 71 -10.22 19.60 -23.25
N THR A 72 -10.72 20.38 -22.29
CA THR A 72 -11.83 21.32 -22.51
C THR A 72 -11.44 22.42 -23.50
N VAL A 73 -10.26 23.02 -23.31
CA VAL A 73 -9.75 24.08 -24.20
C VAL A 73 -9.44 23.55 -25.59
N ASP A 74 -8.80 22.39 -25.69
CA ASP A 74 -8.41 21.80 -26.96
C ASP A 74 -9.61 21.23 -27.72
N PHE A 75 -10.61 20.67 -27.03
CA PHE A 75 -11.87 20.25 -27.63
C PHE A 75 -12.69 21.46 -28.10
N GLY A 76 -12.79 22.52 -27.29
CA GLY A 76 -13.42 23.78 -27.70
C GLY A 76 -12.73 24.42 -28.92
N LYS A 77 -11.39 24.44 -28.94
CA LYS A 77 -10.61 24.86 -30.12
C LYS A 77 -10.81 23.92 -31.31
N ALA A 78 -10.96 22.62 -31.09
CA ALA A 78 -11.19 21.65 -32.15
C ALA A 78 -12.60 21.75 -32.75
N ILE A 79 -13.63 22.02 -31.93
CA ILE A 79 -14.99 22.35 -32.40
C ILE A 79 -14.95 23.65 -33.22
N TYR A 80 -14.32 24.70 -32.68
CA TYR A 80 -14.18 25.99 -33.37
C TYR A 80 -13.46 25.85 -34.72
N LYS A 81 -12.48 24.94 -34.82
CA LYS A 81 -11.72 24.65 -36.04
C LYS A 81 -12.32 23.54 -36.92
N ASN A 82 -13.55 23.08 -36.64
CA ASN A 82 -14.21 21.96 -37.33
C ASN A 82 -13.38 20.66 -37.40
N ASN A 83 -12.47 20.48 -36.44
CA ASN A 83 -11.47 19.41 -36.38
C ASN A 83 -11.70 18.47 -35.18
N ALA A 84 -12.88 18.51 -34.55
CA ALA A 84 -13.24 17.67 -33.40
C ALA A 84 -12.98 16.17 -33.64
N TYR A 85 -13.24 15.67 -34.85
CA TYR A 85 -12.97 14.28 -35.22
C TYR A 85 -11.47 13.93 -35.18
N SER A 86 -10.61 14.85 -35.62
CA SER A 86 -9.15 14.67 -35.59
C SER A 86 -8.61 14.69 -34.15
N HIS A 87 -9.20 15.50 -33.27
CA HIS A 87 -8.85 15.58 -31.86
C HIS A 87 -9.16 14.26 -31.13
N ILE A 88 -10.36 13.71 -31.34
CA ILE A 88 -10.76 12.39 -30.80
C ILE A 88 -9.84 11.28 -31.30
N LYS A 89 -9.42 11.33 -32.58
CA LYS A 89 -8.50 10.35 -33.18
C LYS A 89 -7.09 10.41 -32.55
N ILE A 90 -6.57 11.62 -32.28
CA ILE A 90 -5.28 11.82 -31.61
C ILE A 90 -5.32 11.34 -30.15
N LYS A 91 -6.41 11.60 -29.42
CA LYS A 91 -6.58 11.14 -28.04
C LYS A 91 -6.71 9.61 -27.94
N LYS A 92 -7.43 8.96 -28.88
CA LYS A 92 -7.40 7.49 -29.01
C LYS A 92 -5.97 6.97 -29.20
N ILE A 93 -5.16 7.61 -30.05
CA ILE A 93 -3.75 7.20 -30.25
C ILE A 93 -2.92 7.37 -28.97
N GLN A 94 -3.12 8.44 -28.20
CA GLN A 94 -2.43 8.66 -26.92
C GLN A 94 -2.84 7.63 -25.87
N PHE A 95 -4.14 7.32 -25.76
CA PHE A 95 -4.65 6.25 -24.91
C PHE A 95 -4.09 4.88 -25.32
N PHE A 96 -4.10 4.54 -26.62
CA PHE A 96 -3.47 3.31 -27.12
C PHE A 96 -1.97 3.25 -26.83
N LYS A 97 -1.24 4.37 -26.88
CA LYS A 97 0.17 4.43 -26.47
C LYS A 97 0.36 4.20 -24.97
N PHE A 98 -0.52 4.75 -24.13
CA PHE A 98 -0.51 4.51 -22.69
C PHE A 98 -0.81 3.03 -22.38
N VAL A 99 -1.87 2.47 -22.95
CA VAL A 99 -2.24 1.04 -22.82
C VAL A 99 -1.11 0.13 -23.32
N LYS A 100 -0.48 0.47 -24.45
CA LYS A 100 0.66 -0.29 -24.99
C LYS A 100 1.88 -0.24 -24.06
N LYS A 101 2.23 0.93 -23.51
CA LYS A 101 3.32 1.08 -22.54
C LYS A 101 3.03 0.35 -21.23
N ALA A 102 1.81 0.43 -20.73
CA ALA A 102 1.37 -0.31 -19.54
C ALA A 102 1.49 -1.82 -19.78
N ARG A 103 0.97 -2.31 -20.92
CA ARG A 103 1.10 -3.72 -21.34
C ARG A 103 2.54 -4.18 -21.47
N GLU A 104 3.42 -3.39 -22.09
CA GLU A 104 4.85 -3.72 -22.24
C GLU A 104 5.54 -3.82 -20.87
N LYS A 105 5.25 -2.89 -19.95
CA LYS A 105 5.73 -2.97 -18.56
C LYS A 105 5.20 -4.21 -17.83
N THR A 106 3.91 -4.53 -17.97
CA THR A 106 3.32 -5.74 -17.36
C THR A 106 3.94 -7.02 -17.91
N ILE A 107 4.16 -7.12 -19.23
CA ILE A 107 4.80 -8.28 -19.86
C ILE A 107 6.24 -8.45 -19.38
N ASN A 108 7.00 -7.35 -19.28
CA ASN A 108 8.38 -7.41 -18.78
C ASN A 108 8.42 -7.77 -17.29
N GLY A 109 7.50 -7.23 -16.49
CA GLY A 109 7.34 -7.63 -15.08
C GLY A 109 7.03 -9.12 -14.94
N ALA A 110 6.08 -9.65 -15.72
CA ALA A 110 5.75 -11.07 -15.71
C ALA A 110 6.93 -11.94 -16.15
N LYS A 111 7.70 -11.53 -17.16
CA LYS A 111 8.92 -12.22 -17.58
C LYS A 111 9.98 -12.24 -16.48
N ASN A 112 10.16 -11.13 -15.76
CA ASN A 112 11.09 -11.05 -14.64
C ASN A 112 10.67 -11.97 -13.49
N VAL A 113 9.37 -11.99 -13.15
CA VAL A 113 8.82 -12.91 -12.13
C VAL A 113 9.04 -14.37 -12.54
N ILE A 114 8.74 -14.73 -13.79
CA ILE A 114 8.97 -16.09 -14.32
C ILE A 114 10.47 -16.43 -14.28
N TRP A 115 11.34 -15.49 -14.65
CA TRP A 115 12.79 -15.69 -14.61
C TRP A 115 13.28 -15.88 -13.17
N MET A 116 12.81 -15.07 -12.21
CA MET A 116 13.18 -15.21 -10.80
C MET A 116 12.69 -16.53 -10.21
N LEU A 117 11.45 -16.94 -10.51
CA LEU A 117 10.92 -18.24 -10.09
C LEU A 117 11.70 -19.42 -10.68
N LYS A 118 12.17 -19.30 -11.93
CA LYS A 118 12.96 -20.36 -12.58
C LYS A 118 14.38 -20.46 -12.03
N ASN A 119 15.04 -19.33 -11.74
CA ASN A 119 16.46 -19.31 -11.41
C ASN A 119 16.74 -19.23 -9.91
N ASN A 120 15.80 -18.74 -9.09
CA ASN A 120 15.95 -18.62 -7.65
C ASN A 120 14.60 -18.80 -6.91
N PRO A 121 13.96 -19.99 -7.02
CA PRO A 121 12.61 -20.21 -6.49
C PRO A 121 12.52 -20.07 -4.96
N ASN A 122 13.57 -20.46 -4.22
CA ASN A 122 13.56 -20.44 -2.76
C ASN A 122 13.59 -19.01 -2.19
N GLU A 123 14.19 -18.06 -2.91
CA GLU A 123 14.16 -16.65 -2.53
C GLU A 123 12.95 -15.93 -3.16
N ALA A 124 12.68 -16.15 -4.44
CA ALA A 124 11.64 -15.44 -5.17
C ALA A 124 10.21 -15.88 -4.80
N GLY A 125 10.00 -17.18 -4.55
CA GLY A 125 8.70 -17.75 -4.24
C GLY A 125 8.02 -17.09 -3.05
N PRO A 126 8.66 -17.05 -1.86
CA PRO A 126 8.09 -16.40 -0.69
C PRO A 126 7.79 -14.90 -0.92
N LEU A 127 8.68 -14.17 -1.59
CA LEU A 127 8.47 -12.75 -1.89
C LEU A 127 7.25 -12.52 -2.78
N ILE A 128 7.06 -13.36 -3.80
CA ILE A 128 5.90 -13.28 -4.70
C ILE A 128 4.61 -13.60 -3.93
N VAL A 129 4.61 -14.67 -3.13
CA VAL A 129 3.46 -15.05 -2.31
C VAL A 129 3.07 -13.92 -1.36
N LEU A 130 4.05 -13.31 -0.69
CA LEU A 130 3.81 -12.22 0.24
C LEU A 130 3.35 -10.93 -0.47
N GLY A 131 3.89 -10.63 -1.64
CA GLY A 131 3.42 -9.53 -2.47
C GLY A 131 1.97 -9.74 -2.92
N VAL A 132 1.60 -10.95 -3.35
CA VAL A 132 0.23 -11.28 -3.73
C VAL A 132 -0.72 -11.25 -2.53
N LEU A 133 -0.31 -11.82 -1.39
CA LEU A 133 -1.06 -11.77 -0.15
C LEU A 133 -1.28 -10.32 0.31
N GLY A 134 -0.22 -9.52 0.29
CA GLY A 134 -0.28 -8.09 0.57
C GLY A 134 -1.29 -7.41 -0.35
N PHE A 135 -1.23 -7.66 -1.66
CA PHE A 135 -2.17 -7.12 -2.64
C PHE A 135 -3.62 -7.43 -2.26
N PHE A 136 -3.95 -8.70 -2.00
CA PHE A 136 -5.32 -9.08 -1.64
C PHE A 136 -5.78 -8.49 -0.31
N ILE A 137 -4.89 -8.34 0.68
CA ILE A 137 -5.25 -7.65 1.94
C ILE A 137 -5.47 -6.16 1.67
N GLY A 138 -4.63 -5.53 0.85
CA GLY A 138 -4.76 -4.13 0.50
C GLY A 138 -5.99 -3.82 -0.36
N SER A 139 -6.32 -4.69 -1.32
CA SER A 139 -7.43 -4.49 -2.24
C SER A 139 -8.76 -5.03 -1.73
N GLY A 140 -8.72 -6.11 -0.95
CA GLY A 140 -9.88 -6.89 -0.53
C GLY A 140 -10.34 -7.94 -1.54
N GLY A 141 -9.91 -7.82 -2.80
CA GLY A 141 -10.29 -8.75 -3.84
C GLY A 141 -10.05 -8.18 -5.24
N PHE A 142 -10.70 -8.82 -6.23
CA PHE A 142 -10.74 -8.33 -7.60
C PHE A 142 -11.86 -7.31 -7.82
N ASP A 143 -12.95 -7.42 -7.09
CA ASP A 143 -13.99 -6.38 -7.00
C ASP A 143 -13.47 -5.15 -6.26
N GLY A 144 -12.49 -5.33 -5.38
CA GLY A 144 -11.89 -4.24 -4.63
C GLY A 144 -12.65 -3.93 -3.35
N ASP A 145 -13.47 -4.85 -2.84
CA ASP A 145 -14.23 -4.66 -1.59
C ASP A 145 -13.57 -5.42 -0.44
N GLU A 146 -13.77 -4.99 0.81
CA GLU A 146 -13.28 -5.62 2.06
C GLU A 146 -11.77 -5.50 2.32
N GLY A 147 -11.08 -4.66 1.55
CA GLY A 147 -9.65 -4.40 1.70
C GLY A 147 -9.31 -3.50 2.88
N ILE A 148 -8.02 -3.14 3.03
CA ILE A 148 -7.58 -2.17 4.05
C ILE A 148 -8.43 -0.89 4.05
N PRO A 149 -8.80 -0.28 2.90
CA PRO A 149 -9.64 0.92 2.93
C PRO A 149 -11.03 0.71 3.56
N ASP A 150 -11.60 -0.49 3.47
CA ASP A 150 -12.92 -0.83 4.03
C ASP A 150 -12.91 -1.18 5.51
N LEU A 151 -11.73 -1.17 6.14
CA LEU A 151 -11.65 -1.33 7.60
C LEU A 151 -12.36 -0.20 8.35
N ASP A 152 -12.66 0.94 7.71
CA ASP A 152 -13.53 1.97 8.29
C ASP A 152 -14.98 1.48 8.51
N ILE A 153 -15.47 0.51 7.74
CA ILE A 153 -16.74 -0.17 7.99
C ILE A 153 -16.66 -0.97 9.29
N ALA A 154 -15.57 -1.71 9.50
CA ALA A 154 -15.40 -2.52 10.70
C ALA A 154 -15.21 -1.65 11.95
N VAL A 155 -14.52 -0.52 11.83
CA VAL A 155 -14.20 0.39 12.95
C VAL A 155 -15.35 1.36 13.26
N GLY A 156 -16.01 1.89 12.23
CA GLY A 156 -16.99 2.96 12.36
C GLY A 156 -18.39 2.63 11.83
N GLY A 157 -18.62 1.44 11.27
CA GLY A 157 -19.86 1.08 10.59
C GLY A 157 -19.96 1.65 9.17
N ILE A 158 -20.94 1.17 8.40
CA ILE A 158 -21.12 1.50 6.98
C ILE A 158 -21.29 3.01 6.70
N GLY A 159 -21.78 3.77 7.69
CA GLY A 159 -21.92 5.22 7.62
C GLY A 159 -20.59 5.96 7.56
N ASN A 160 -19.50 5.35 8.03
CA ASN A 160 -18.15 5.93 8.01
C ASN A 160 -17.30 5.47 6.81
N HIS A 161 -17.82 4.58 5.96
CA HIS A 161 -17.07 4.12 4.79
C HIS A 161 -16.74 5.26 3.84
N ARG A 162 -15.50 5.28 3.35
CA ARG A 162 -14.82 6.40 2.70
C ARG A 162 -14.36 7.49 3.65
N SER A 163 -13.85 7.08 4.80
CA SER A 163 -13.08 7.97 5.68
C SER A 163 -11.74 8.35 5.03
N ILE A 164 -11.29 9.58 5.22
CA ILE A 164 -10.03 10.07 4.64
C ILE A 164 -8.84 9.26 5.14
N PHE A 165 -8.90 8.77 6.39
CA PHE A 165 -7.81 7.98 6.95
C PHE A 165 -7.61 6.69 6.16
N PHE A 166 -8.69 5.95 5.89
CA PHE A 166 -8.62 4.65 5.23
C PHE A 166 -8.57 4.77 3.70
N HIS A 167 -9.31 5.71 3.13
CA HIS A 167 -9.44 5.91 1.69
C HIS A 167 -8.47 6.97 1.12
N SER A 168 -7.24 7.03 1.62
CA SER A 168 -6.21 7.92 1.07
C SER A 168 -4.82 7.31 1.20
N ILE A 169 -3.80 8.04 0.77
CA ILE A 169 -2.39 7.68 1.01
C ILE A 169 -2.06 7.48 2.51
N ILE A 170 -2.88 7.98 3.43
CA ILE A 170 -2.64 7.88 4.87
C ILE A 170 -2.67 6.41 5.34
N SER A 171 -3.59 5.59 4.83
CA SER A 171 -3.67 4.17 5.20
C SER A 171 -2.41 3.40 4.77
N ALA A 172 -1.91 3.68 3.57
CA ALA A 172 -0.66 3.10 3.09
C ALA A 172 0.56 3.58 3.88
N VAL A 173 0.62 4.87 4.27
CA VAL A 173 1.66 5.39 5.17
C VAL A 173 1.62 4.67 6.52
N PHE A 174 0.42 4.53 7.09
CA PHE A 174 0.23 3.91 8.40
C PHE A 174 0.66 2.44 8.37
N LEU A 175 0.19 1.68 7.37
CA LEU A 175 0.58 0.28 7.16
C LEU A 175 2.10 0.12 7.03
N GLU A 176 2.72 0.88 6.12
CA GLU A 176 4.17 0.79 5.88
C GLU A 176 4.97 1.17 7.13
N THR A 177 4.54 2.22 7.85
CA THR A 177 5.17 2.63 9.11
C THR A 177 5.06 1.51 10.14
N MET A 178 3.86 0.94 10.31
CA MET A 178 3.60 -0.11 11.28
C MET A 178 4.48 -1.33 11.01
N ILE A 179 4.51 -1.84 9.77
CA ILE A 179 5.29 -3.03 9.42
C ILE A 179 6.79 -2.79 9.61
N PHE A 180 7.35 -1.70 9.11
CA PHE A 180 8.79 -1.44 9.27
C PHE A 180 9.18 -1.05 10.70
N SER A 181 8.26 -0.43 11.46
CA SER A 181 8.43 -0.21 12.89
C SER A 181 8.48 -1.54 13.65
N SER A 182 7.63 -2.51 13.28
CA SER A 182 7.67 -3.87 13.83
C SER A 182 8.97 -4.59 13.50
N VAL A 183 9.48 -4.50 12.26
CA VAL A 183 10.79 -5.05 11.90
C VAL A 183 11.89 -4.47 12.79
N LYS A 184 11.90 -3.16 13.03
CA LYS A 184 12.86 -2.53 13.95
C LYS A 184 12.67 -3.00 15.39
N ALA A 185 11.43 -3.11 15.86
CA ALA A 185 11.13 -3.61 17.20
C ALA A 185 11.64 -5.05 17.40
N ILE A 186 11.45 -5.92 16.40
CA ILE A 186 11.95 -7.30 16.43
C ILE A 186 13.47 -7.33 16.55
N LYS A 187 14.20 -6.47 15.83
CA LYS A 187 15.67 -6.37 15.96
C LYS A 187 16.11 -5.97 17.37
N ILE A 188 15.42 -4.99 17.97
CA ILE A 188 15.69 -4.53 19.34
C ILE A 188 15.39 -5.64 20.36
N ILE A 189 14.30 -6.38 20.16
CA ILE A 189 13.93 -7.49 21.03
C ILE A 189 14.96 -8.60 20.90
N HIS A 190 15.30 -8.99 19.68
CA HIS A 190 16.29 -10.03 19.43
C HIS A 190 17.63 -9.73 20.09
N SER A 191 18.11 -8.49 20.00
CA SER A 191 19.38 -8.09 20.63
C SER A 191 19.36 -8.14 22.17
N ASN A 192 18.19 -8.34 22.79
CA ASN A 192 18.00 -8.42 24.24
C ASN A 192 17.49 -9.80 24.71
N LEU A 193 17.41 -10.80 23.80
CA LEU A 193 17.05 -12.17 24.15
C LEU A 193 18.17 -12.86 24.96
N ASP A 194 17.77 -13.81 25.79
CA ASP A 194 18.71 -14.71 26.48
C ASP A 194 19.32 -15.72 25.50
N GLU A 195 20.48 -16.30 25.83
CA GLU A 195 21.19 -17.25 24.94
C GLU A 195 20.34 -18.48 24.55
N ASN A 196 19.40 -18.90 25.42
CA ASN A 196 18.57 -20.10 25.22
C ASN A 196 17.15 -19.80 24.65
N HIS A 197 17.02 -18.77 23.81
CA HIS A 197 15.74 -18.37 23.23
C HIS A 197 15.23 -19.34 22.15
N ASP A 198 13.95 -19.25 21.77
CA ASP A 198 13.37 -20.04 20.67
C ASP A 198 13.92 -19.58 19.31
N LYS A 199 14.31 -20.56 18.47
CA LYS A 199 14.87 -20.34 17.13
C LYS A 199 13.99 -19.47 16.21
N LEU A 200 12.67 -19.40 16.46
CA LEU A 200 11.79 -18.51 15.72
C LEU A 200 12.29 -17.06 15.68
N TRP A 201 12.89 -16.57 16.77
CA TRP A 201 13.42 -15.21 16.82
C TRP A 201 14.58 -15.00 15.85
N ASP A 202 15.46 -15.99 15.71
CA ASP A 202 16.56 -15.96 14.74
C ASP A 202 16.04 -16.00 13.31
N ASP A 203 15.06 -16.88 13.05
CA ASP A 203 14.48 -17.05 11.72
C ASP A 203 13.81 -15.75 11.24
N ILE A 204 13.10 -15.03 12.14
CA ILE A 204 12.37 -13.80 11.78
C ILE A 204 13.31 -12.64 11.37
N LEU A 205 14.52 -12.57 11.92
CA LEU A 205 15.47 -11.50 11.56
C LEU A 205 15.83 -11.50 10.07
N GLY A 206 15.81 -12.66 9.42
CA GLY A 206 16.16 -12.80 8.01
C GLY A 206 15.07 -12.33 7.03
N TYR A 207 13.89 -11.92 7.51
CA TYR A 207 12.70 -11.69 6.68
C TYR A 207 12.39 -10.21 6.41
N GLU A 208 13.38 -9.32 6.39
CA GLU A 208 13.16 -7.91 6.03
C GLU A 208 12.61 -7.75 4.60
N LYS A 209 13.18 -8.48 3.64
CA LYS A 209 12.69 -8.49 2.25
C LYS A 209 11.24 -8.97 2.14
N TRP A 210 10.81 -9.83 3.06
CA TRP A 210 9.43 -10.34 3.12
C TRP A 210 8.47 -9.23 3.53
N ALA A 211 8.84 -8.42 4.52
CA ALA A 211 8.10 -7.23 4.90
C ALA A 211 8.01 -6.22 3.74
N GLU A 212 9.11 -6.00 3.01
CA GLU A 212 9.12 -5.13 1.83
C GLU A 212 8.19 -5.63 0.71
N ALA A 213 8.22 -6.93 0.42
CA ALA A 213 7.35 -7.54 -0.58
C ALA A 213 5.87 -7.43 -0.16
N PHE A 214 5.54 -7.76 1.08
CA PHE A 214 4.20 -7.63 1.63
C PHE A 214 3.68 -6.20 1.57
N VAL A 215 4.46 -5.23 2.07
CA VAL A 215 4.09 -3.81 2.08
C VAL A 215 3.90 -3.32 0.64
N SER A 216 4.78 -3.68 -0.29
CA SER A 216 4.66 -3.29 -1.69
C SER A 216 3.38 -3.84 -2.31
N GLY A 217 3.08 -5.12 -2.07
CA GLY A 217 1.83 -5.76 -2.44
C GLY A 217 0.62 -5.00 -1.90
N ALA A 218 0.57 -4.77 -0.59
CA ALA A 218 -0.55 -4.10 0.07
C ALA A 218 -0.73 -2.65 -0.38
N CYS A 219 0.36 -1.93 -0.63
CA CYS A 219 0.33 -0.60 -1.22
C CYS A 219 -0.27 -0.62 -2.64
N ILE A 220 0.08 -1.61 -3.49
CA ILE A 220 -0.56 -1.80 -4.80
C ILE A 220 -2.04 -2.14 -4.62
N GLY A 221 -2.39 -2.99 -3.66
CA GLY A 221 -3.76 -3.35 -3.34
C GLY A 221 -4.60 -2.14 -2.94
N ILE A 222 -4.09 -1.30 -2.03
CA ILE A 222 -4.72 -0.03 -1.65
C ILE A 222 -4.87 0.88 -2.88
N ALA A 223 -3.82 1.02 -3.70
CA ALA A 223 -3.90 1.81 -4.92
C ALA A 223 -5.01 1.30 -5.86
N TYR A 224 -5.12 -0.03 -6.02
CA TYR A 224 -6.16 -0.67 -6.82
C TYR A 224 -7.55 -0.36 -6.27
N HIS A 225 -7.78 -0.61 -4.98
CA HIS A 225 -9.04 -0.34 -4.29
C HIS A 225 -9.47 1.11 -4.52
N LEU A 226 -8.61 2.08 -4.20
CA LEU A 226 -8.91 3.51 -4.39
C LEU A 226 -9.23 3.88 -5.84
N MET A 227 -8.63 3.18 -6.82
CA MET A 227 -8.95 3.37 -8.23
C MET A 227 -10.35 2.87 -8.56
N VAL A 228 -10.70 1.65 -8.11
CA VAL A 228 -12.04 1.09 -8.30
C VAL A 228 -13.08 2.01 -7.68
N ASP A 229 -12.84 2.43 -6.45
CA ASP A 229 -13.75 3.25 -5.66
C ASP A 229 -13.94 4.65 -6.23
N GLY A 230 -12.88 5.22 -6.83
CA GLY A 230 -12.92 6.51 -7.51
C GLY A 230 -13.40 6.46 -8.97
N THR A 231 -13.62 5.27 -9.55
CA THR A 231 -14.01 5.15 -10.98
C THR A 231 -15.21 4.24 -11.21
N ILE A 232 -15.11 2.96 -10.89
CA ILE A 232 -16.15 1.94 -11.15
C ILE A 232 -17.26 2.05 -10.10
N GLN A 233 -16.90 2.20 -8.83
CA GLN A 233 -17.81 2.31 -7.70
C GLN A 233 -17.93 3.77 -7.20
N GLY A 234 -17.75 4.76 -8.07
CA GLY A 234 -17.67 6.20 -7.74
C GLY A 234 -18.95 6.89 -7.25
N ASN A 235 -19.87 6.19 -6.60
CA ASN A 235 -21.20 6.69 -6.22
C ASN A 235 -21.30 7.20 -4.76
N LYS A 236 -20.22 7.14 -3.96
CA LYS A 236 -20.21 7.59 -2.56
C LYS A 236 -19.13 8.65 -2.27
N ALA A 237 -19.52 9.71 -1.58
CA ALA A 237 -18.59 10.76 -1.16
C ALA A 237 -17.68 10.30 -0.02
N TYR A 238 -16.54 10.98 0.16
CA TYR A 238 -15.82 10.94 1.43
C TYR A 238 -16.72 11.50 2.55
N VAL A 239 -16.63 10.91 3.73
CA VAL A 239 -17.51 11.27 4.86
C VAL A 239 -16.96 12.37 5.77
N ASP A 240 -15.64 12.62 5.72
CA ASP A 240 -14.90 13.41 6.71
C ASP A 240 -13.88 14.38 6.08
N LEU A 241 -14.05 14.75 4.80
CA LEU A 241 -13.24 15.80 4.19
C LEU A 241 -13.47 17.15 4.89
N PRO A 242 -12.42 17.96 5.07
CA PRO A 242 -12.52 19.26 5.75
C PRO A 242 -13.27 20.31 4.93
N ILE A 243 -13.35 20.14 3.60
CA ILE A 243 -14.12 21.00 2.71
C ILE A 243 -15.49 20.36 2.51
N LYS A 244 -16.53 21.08 2.91
CA LYS A 244 -17.92 20.66 2.73
C LYS A 244 -18.39 20.93 1.30
N ASP A 245 -19.45 20.23 0.88
CA ASP A 245 -20.19 20.47 -0.36
C ASP A 245 -19.38 20.32 -1.66
N LEU A 246 -18.39 19.41 -1.68
CA LEU A 246 -17.69 19.05 -2.91
C LEU A 246 -18.59 18.22 -3.84
N SER A 247 -18.41 18.38 -5.15
CA SER A 247 -19.10 17.53 -6.13
C SER A 247 -18.60 16.09 -6.02
N MET A 248 -19.45 15.12 -6.39
CA MET A 248 -19.04 13.71 -6.48
C MET A 248 -17.84 13.50 -7.41
N GLU A 249 -17.74 14.27 -8.50
CA GLU A 249 -16.56 14.26 -9.38
C GLU A 249 -15.29 14.67 -8.64
N THR A 250 -15.39 15.64 -7.72
CA THR A 250 -14.25 16.08 -6.90
C THR A 250 -13.83 14.99 -5.91
N HIS A 251 -14.78 14.35 -5.22
CA HIS A 251 -14.48 13.21 -4.34
C HIS A 251 -13.77 12.07 -5.09
N ASN A 252 -14.31 11.69 -6.26
CA ASN A 252 -13.72 10.67 -7.12
C ASN A 252 -12.33 11.08 -7.63
N THR A 253 -12.13 12.35 -8.00
CA THR A 253 -10.82 12.87 -8.40
C THR A 253 -9.80 12.78 -7.27
N ILE A 254 -10.20 13.03 -6.03
CA ILE A 254 -9.34 12.87 -4.85
C ILE A 254 -8.98 11.39 -4.64
N LEU A 255 -9.94 10.46 -4.74
CA LEU A 255 -9.69 9.02 -4.65
C LEU A 255 -8.68 8.55 -5.72
N VAL A 256 -8.93 8.91 -6.99
CA VAL A 256 -8.05 8.56 -8.12
C VAL A 256 -6.66 9.19 -7.94
N SER A 257 -6.58 10.43 -7.44
CA SER A 257 -5.30 11.08 -7.15
C SER A 257 -4.50 10.35 -6.07
N ASN A 258 -5.17 9.86 -5.01
CA ASN A 258 -4.54 9.02 -3.99
C ASN A 258 -4.05 7.69 -4.57
N SER A 259 -4.87 7.02 -5.39
CA SER A 259 -4.48 5.80 -6.10
C SER A 259 -3.22 5.98 -6.94
N ILE A 260 -3.18 7.03 -7.78
CA ILE A 260 -2.02 7.31 -8.64
C ILE A 260 -0.79 7.65 -7.79
N ALA A 261 -0.95 8.42 -6.72
CA ALA A 261 0.13 8.75 -5.81
C ALA A 261 0.77 7.49 -5.20
N GLU A 262 -0.05 6.53 -4.78
CA GLU A 262 0.42 5.26 -4.23
C GLU A 262 1.12 4.41 -5.30
N GLY A 263 0.54 4.32 -6.50
CA GLY A 263 1.18 3.62 -7.62
C GLY A 263 2.57 4.19 -7.98
N ILE A 264 2.71 5.52 -7.98
CA ILE A 264 4.00 6.21 -8.19
C ILE A 264 4.98 5.90 -7.06
N ASP A 265 4.50 5.83 -5.81
CA ASP A 265 5.34 5.51 -4.66
C ASP A 265 5.94 4.10 -4.77
N VAL A 266 5.09 3.13 -5.12
CA VAL A 266 5.52 1.74 -5.32
C VAL A 266 6.47 1.62 -6.51
N GLU A 267 6.20 2.28 -7.65
CA GLU A 267 7.10 2.26 -8.81
C GLU A 267 8.51 2.75 -8.42
N LYS A 268 8.60 3.83 -7.64
CA LYS A 268 9.90 4.36 -7.17
C LYS A 268 10.62 3.39 -6.25
N LYS A 269 9.90 2.69 -5.37
CA LYS A 269 10.48 1.66 -4.51
C LYS A 269 11.08 0.54 -5.34
N LEU A 270 10.29 -0.05 -6.24
CA LEU A 270 10.72 -1.17 -7.07
C LEU A 270 11.94 -0.83 -7.94
N ASN A 271 12.03 0.39 -8.46
CA ASN A 271 13.19 0.86 -9.23
C ASN A 271 14.44 1.07 -8.38
N ASN A 272 14.31 1.35 -7.08
CA ASN A 272 15.45 1.49 -6.17
C ASN A 272 15.96 0.14 -5.65
N TYR A 273 15.13 -0.91 -5.66
CA TYR A 273 15.51 -2.28 -5.29
C TYR A 273 16.11 -3.09 -6.44
N GLY A 274 15.99 -2.62 -7.68
CA GLY A 274 16.50 -3.26 -8.89
C GLY A 274 17.94 -2.89 -9.29
N ASN A 275 18.66 -2.15 -8.44
CA ASN A 275 20.07 -1.76 -8.63
C ASN A 275 20.95 -2.41 -7.56
#